data_AF-A0A0P0A8C2-F1
#
_entry.id   AF-A0A0P0A8C2-F1
#
_cell.length_a   1.000
_cell.length_b   1.000
_cell.length_c   1.000
_cell.angle_alpha   90.00
_cell.angle_beta   90.00
_cell.angle_gamma   90.00
#
_symmetry.space_group_name_H-M   'P 1'
#
loop_
_entity.id
_entity.type
_entity.pdbx_description
1 polymer ?
#
loop_
_entity_poly.entity_id
_entity_poly.type
_entity_poly.pdbx_seq_one_letter_code
_entity_poly.pdbx_strand_id
1 'polypeptide(L)' 'MGEDKADQAIAFTQVCQVVPLDTEIALAAAEACRIHRLATADAVIFATAQAHGAELLTCDAHFEGLPSVLYIPKIQ' A
#
# COMPACT_ATOMS: atom_id res chain seq x y z
N MET A 1 24.89 0.70 -13.88
CA MET A 1 24.50 0.94 -12.47
C MET A 1 22.99 1.09 -12.25
N GLY A 2 22.20 1.59 -13.22
CA GLY A 2 20.73 1.66 -13.08
C GLY A 2 20.01 0.36 -13.47
N GLU A 3 20.50 -0.33 -14.50
CA GLU A 3 19.91 -1.57 -15.05
C GLU A 3 19.87 -2.69 -13.99
N ASP A 4 20.99 -2.99 -13.33
CA ASP A 4 21.05 -4.00 -12.25
C ASP A 4 20.06 -3.75 -11.10
N LYS A 5 19.77 -2.47 -10.78
CA LYS A 5 18.84 -2.12 -9.71
C LYS A 5 17.38 -2.31 -10.13
N ALA A 6 17.06 -2.04 -11.39
CA ALA A 6 15.73 -2.28 -11.94
C ALA A 6 15.43 -3.78 -12.00
N ASP A 7 16.39 -4.59 -12.43
CA ASP A 7 16.27 -6.05 -12.47
C ASP A 7 16.08 -6.64 -11.07
N GLN A 8 16.83 -6.14 -10.07
CA GLN A 8 16.63 -6.54 -8.69
C GLN A 8 15.22 -6.20 -8.19
N ALA A 9 14.73 -4.99 -8.46
CA ALA A 9 13.38 -4.59 -8.05
C ALA A 9 12.30 -5.49 -8.68
N ILE A 10 12.43 -5.83 -9.96
CA ILE A 10 11.50 -6.74 -10.65
C ILE A 10 11.58 -8.15 -10.07
N ALA A 11 12.78 -8.68 -9.81
CA ALA A 11 12.94 -9.99 -9.19
C ALA A 11 12.26 -10.04 -7.81
N PHE A 12 12.32 -8.96 -7.03
CA PHE A 12 11.59 -8.88 -5.76
C PHE A 12 10.08 -8.86 -5.94
N THR A 13 9.54 -8.18 -6.95
CA THR A 13 8.08 -8.20 -7.16
C THR A 13 7.56 -9.57 -7.58
N GLN A 14 8.40 -10.39 -8.24
CA GLN A 14 8.04 -11.76 -8.65
C GLN A 14 7.89 -12.73 -7.47
N VAL A 15 8.50 -12.45 -6.32
CA VAL A 15 8.35 -13.28 -5.10
C VAL A 15 7.25 -12.77 -4.16
N CYS A 16 6.63 -11.63 -4.48
CA CYS A 16 5.52 -11.09 -3.70
C CYS A 16 4.23 -11.85 -3.96
N GLN A 17 3.37 -11.90 -2.95
CA GLN A 17 2.00 -12.35 -3.12
C GLN A 17 1.17 -11.24 -3.80
N VAL A 18 0.57 -11.55 -4.95
CA VAL A 18 -0.37 -10.65 -5.62
C VAL A 18 -1.75 -10.85 -5.01
N VAL A 19 -2.32 -9.79 -4.44
CA VAL A 19 -3.70 -9.78 -3.96
C VAL A 19 -4.59 -9.13 -5.03
N PRO A 20 -5.62 -9.82 -5.56
CA PRO A 20 -6.55 -9.22 -6.52
C PRO A 20 -7.46 -8.20 -5.82
N LEU A 21 -7.81 -7.12 -6.52
CA LEU A 21 -8.87 -6.21 -6.08
C LEU A 21 -10.23 -6.88 -6.34
N ASP A 22 -10.76 -7.55 -5.33
CA ASP A 22 -12.10 -8.14 -5.35
C ASP A 22 -13.16 -7.18 -4.76
N THR A 23 -14.41 -7.64 -4.71
CA THR A 23 -15.52 -6.84 -4.20
C THR A 23 -15.38 -6.50 -2.72
N GLU A 24 -14.80 -7.39 -1.91
CA GLU A 24 -14.61 -7.16 -0.47
C GLU A 24 -13.61 -6.03 -0.24
N ILE A 25 -12.45 -6.12 -0.88
CA ILE A 25 -11.42 -5.08 -0.81
C ILE A 25 -11.93 -3.77 -1.41
N ALA A 26 -12.68 -3.80 -2.51
CA ALA A 26 -13.22 -2.59 -3.14
C ALA A 26 -14.21 -1.85 -2.24
N LEU A 27 -15.09 -2.57 -1.53
CA LEU A 27 -16.03 -1.98 -0.57
C LEU A 27 -15.29 -1.40 0.64
N ALA A 28 -14.32 -2.12 1.18
CA ALA A 28 -13.48 -1.64 2.28
C ALA A 28 -12.67 -0.39 1.87
N ALA A 29 -12.15 -0.35 0.64
CA ALA A 29 -11.45 0.80 0.09
C ALA A 29 -12.37 2.02 -0.06
N ALA A 30 -13.61 1.84 -0.53
CA ALA A 30 -14.57 2.92 -0.62
C ALA A 30 -14.86 3.54 0.77
N GLU A 31 -14.98 2.72 1.80
CA GLU A 31 -15.17 3.20 3.17
C GLU A 31 -13.90 3.88 3.72
N ALA A 32 -12.72 3.31 3.48
CA ALA A 32 -11.45 3.92 3.88
C ALA A 32 -11.21 5.28 3.20
N CYS A 33 -11.55 5.40 1.91
CA CYS A 33 -11.55 6.66 1.16
C CYS A 33 -12.41 7.72 1.86
N ARG A 34 -13.62 7.33 2.29
CA ARG A 34 -14.55 8.24 2.98
C ARG A 34 -14.07 8.63 4.39
N ILE A 35 -13.62 7.66 5.19
CA ILE A 35 -13.22 7.87 6.60
C ILE A 35 -11.90 8.64 6.68
N HIS A 36 -10.89 8.23 5.91
CA HIS A 36 -9.54 8.75 6.00
C HIS A 36 -9.23 9.83 4.95
N ARG A 37 -10.18 10.12 4.05
CA ARG A 37 -10.01 11.06 2.92
C ARG A 37 -8.83 10.71 2.01
N LEU A 38 -8.55 9.42 1.88
CA LEU A 38 -7.53 8.89 0.98
C LEU A 38 -8.01 8.97 -0.48
N ALA A 39 -7.09 9.15 -1.41
CA ALA A 39 -7.39 8.95 -2.83
C ALA A 39 -7.74 7.47 -3.08
N THR A 40 -8.47 7.17 -4.17
CA THR A 40 -8.96 5.82 -4.46
C THR A 40 -7.85 4.75 -4.45
N ALA A 41 -6.70 5.04 -5.07
CA ALA A 41 -5.57 4.10 -5.10
C ALA A 41 -5.00 3.85 -3.69
N ASP A 42 -4.81 4.93 -2.93
CA ASP A 42 -4.30 4.85 -1.55
C ASP A 42 -5.26 4.07 -0.64
N ALA A 43 -6.56 4.28 -0.81
CA ALA A 43 -7.59 3.56 -0.08
C ALA A 43 -7.62 2.07 -0.43
N VAL A 44 -7.40 1.70 -1.70
CA VAL A 44 -7.27 0.28 -2.12
C VAL A 44 -6.05 -0.36 -1.48
N ILE A 45 -4.90 0.30 -1.47
CA ILE A 45 -3.67 -0.19 -0.84
C ILE A 45 -3.90 -0.38 0.67
N PHE A 46 -4.47 0.62 1.34
CA PHE A 46 -4.78 0.57 2.76
C PHE A 46 -5.75 -0.55 3.11
N ALA A 47 -6.87 -0.65 2.39
CA ALA A 47 -7.88 -1.68 2.64
C ALA A 47 -7.33 -3.09 2.40
N THR A 48 -6.49 -3.28 1.37
CA THR A 48 -5.80 -4.54 1.12
C THR A 48 -4.92 -4.94 2.30
N ALA A 49 -4.13 -4.01 2.84
CA ALA A 49 -3.28 -4.29 3.99
C ALA A 49 -4.12 -4.68 5.23
N GLN A 50 -5.20 -3.94 5.51
CA GLN A 50 -6.09 -4.24 6.63
C GLN A 50 -6.78 -5.62 6.50
N ALA A 51 -7.29 -5.95 5.31
CA ALA A 51 -7.98 -7.22 5.06
C ALA A 51 -7.07 -8.45 5.29
N HIS A 52 -5.76 -8.29 5.07
CA HIS A 52 -4.76 -9.32 5.28
C HIS A 52 -4.05 -9.23 6.65
N GLY A 53 -4.45 -8.30 7.53
CA GLY A 53 -3.78 -8.07 8.80
C GLY A 53 -2.31 -7.67 8.65
N ALA A 54 -1.95 -7.06 7.53
CA ALA A 54 -0.60 -6.63 7.20
C ALA A 54 -0.37 -5.17 7.62
N GLU A 55 0.90 -4.84 7.90
CA GLU A 55 1.33 -3.46 8.10
C GLU A 55 1.64 -2.83 6.74
N LEU A 56 1.09 -1.62 6.49
CA LEU A 56 1.38 -0.87 5.27
C LEU A 56 2.66 -0.07 5.45
N LEU A 57 3.73 -0.50 4.79
CA LEU A 57 4.98 0.26 4.69
C LEU A 57 4.90 1.30 3.57
N THR A 58 5.13 2.57 3.89
CA THR A 58 5.08 3.64 2.87
C THR A 58 5.96 4.83 3.23
N CYS A 59 6.39 5.57 2.21
CA CYS A 59 7.04 6.88 2.36
C CYS A 59 6.12 8.05 1.97
N ASP A 60 4.83 7.78 1.80
CA ASP A 60 3.81 8.80 1.54
C ASP A 60 3.16 9.28 2.85
N ALA A 61 3.26 10.58 3.12
CA ALA A 61 2.75 11.20 4.34
C ALA A 61 1.21 11.17 4.42
N HIS A 62 0.50 10.91 3.32
CA HIS A 62 -0.96 10.76 3.34
C HIS A 62 -1.45 9.64 4.27
N PHE A 63 -0.59 8.67 4.59
CA PHE A 63 -0.91 7.57 5.49
C PHE A 63 -0.40 7.78 6.93
N GLU A 64 0.29 8.89 7.21
CA GLU A 64 0.87 9.14 8.51
C GLU A 64 -0.21 9.17 9.60
N GLY A 65 -0.01 8.38 10.67
CA GLY A 65 -0.93 8.28 11.79
C GLY A 65 -2.16 7.38 11.56
N LEU A 66 -2.28 6.72 10.40
CA LEU A 66 -3.30 5.70 10.18
C LEU A 66 -2.95 4.38 10.89
N PRO A 67 -3.96 3.59 11.33
CA PRO A 67 -3.70 2.35 12.05
C PRO A 67 -3.01 1.32 11.16
N SER A 68 -2.06 0.58 11.73
CA SER A 68 -1.24 -0.43 11.04
C SER A 68 -0.50 0.11 9.81
N VAL A 69 -0.04 1.37 9.87
CA VAL A 69 0.85 1.98 8.88
C VAL A 69 2.22 2.23 9.50
N LEU A 70 3.26 1.74 8.83
CA LEU A 70 4.64 2.13 9.09
C LEU A 70 5.06 3.19 8.06
N TYR A 71 4.95 4.45 8.46
CA TYR A 71 5.40 5.58 7.65
C TYR A 71 6.89 5.83 7.85
N ILE A 72 7.67 5.79 6.76
CA ILE A 72 9.09 6.16 6.74
C ILE A 72 9.25 7.44 5.91
N PRO A 73 9.58 8.59 6.52
CA PRO A 73 9.77 9.82 5.76
C PRO A 73 10.94 9.70 4.78
N LYS A 74 10.80 10.34 3.61
CA LYS A 74 11.89 10.41 2.62
C LYS A 74 13.08 11.15 3.24
N ILE A 75 14.27 10.56 3.16
CA ILE A 75 15.51 11.25 3.52
C ILE A 75 15.77 12.32 2.43
N GLN A 76 15.81 13.58 2.84
CA GLN A 76 16.21 14.71 1.97
C GLN A 76 17.73 14.76 1.80
#